data_AF-A0A3P6PIM9-F1
#
_entry.id   AF-A0A3P6PIM9-F1
#
_cell.length_a   1.000
_cell.length_b   1.000
_cell.length_c   1.000
_cell.angle_alpha   90.00
_cell.angle_beta   90.00
_cell.angle_gamma   90.00
#
_symmetry.space_group_name_H-M   'P 1'
#
loop_
_entity.id
_entity.type
_entity.pdbx_description
1 polymer ?
#
loop_
_entity_poly.entity_id
_entity_poly.type
_entity_poly.pdbx_seq_one_letter_code
_entity_poly.pdbx_strand_id
1 'polypeptide(L)'
;MSEHTNEQCEESSSERSFRKSDIDYIVGLYGSGGRADHEFGIINSLFIARGLTSIPLLLVTESSISFLLDEGLNEIYLSNCPTNLHCGLIPIGRPVRVTSKGLRWNLGLLLIVNNIANLRR
;
A
#
# COMPACT_ATOMS: atom_id res chain seq x y z
N MET A 1 -47.49 -8.43 52.91
CA MET A 1 -46.34 -7.64 53.38
C MET A 1 -45.14 -8.56 53.40
N SER A 2 -44.34 -8.57 52.33
CA SER A 2 -43.01 -9.18 52.28
C SER A 2 -42.38 -8.80 50.95
N GLU A 3 -41.23 -8.15 51.07
CA GLU A 3 -40.48 -7.42 50.07
C GLU A 3 -39.86 -8.37 49.02
N HIS A 4 -39.87 -7.94 47.74
CA HIS A 4 -39.03 -8.53 46.70
C HIS A 4 -37.62 -7.99 46.84
N THR A 5 -36.68 -8.86 47.18
CA THR A 5 -35.24 -8.60 47.22
C THR A 5 -34.64 -8.56 45.81
N ASN A 6 -33.88 -7.50 45.53
CA ASN A 6 -33.06 -7.32 44.33
C ASN A 6 -32.01 -8.43 44.19
N GLU A 7 -32.13 -9.26 43.16
CA GLU A 7 -30.98 -9.95 42.57
C GLU A 7 -30.32 -8.99 41.58
N GLN A 8 -29.29 -8.27 42.03
CA GLN A 8 -28.30 -7.70 41.13
C GLN A 8 -27.24 -8.77 40.86
N CYS A 9 -27.32 -9.40 39.69
CA CYS A 9 -26.18 -10.08 39.10
C CYS A 9 -25.11 -9.03 38.84
N GLU A 10 -23.97 -9.16 39.52
CA GLU A 10 -22.77 -8.36 39.26
C GLU A 10 -22.36 -8.54 37.79
N GLU A 11 -22.51 -7.47 37.01
CA GLU A 11 -21.83 -7.33 35.73
C GLU A 11 -20.32 -7.35 35.99
N SER A 12 -19.70 -8.51 35.81
CA SER A 12 -18.28 -8.55 35.46
C SER A 12 -18.13 -8.08 34.01
N SER A 13 -18.32 -6.77 33.84
CA SER A 13 -17.83 -6.03 32.68
C SER A 13 -16.32 -6.15 32.72
N SER A 14 -15.82 -7.23 32.12
CA SER A 14 -14.44 -7.28 31.64
C SER A 14 -14.33 -6.14 30.63
N GLU A 15 -13.95 -4.97 31.12
CA GLU A 15 -13.43 -3.88 30.31
C GLU A 15 -12.21 -4.46 29.61
N ARG A 16 -12.46 -5.05 28.44
CA ARG A 16 -11.42 -5.42 27.52
C ARG A 16 -10.89 -4.10 27.01
N SER A 17 -9.93 -3.55 27.75
CA SER A 17 -9.13 -2.40 27.32
C SER A 17 -8.71 -2.71 25.90
N PHE A 18 -9.35 -2.04 24.94
CA PHE A 18 -8.94 -2.11 23.54
C PHE A 18 -7.56 -1.49 23.52
N ARG A 19 -6.53 -2.34 23.61
CA ARG A 19 -5.16 -1.94 23.30
C ARG A 19 -5.25 -1.27 21.94
N LYS A 20 -4.82 -0.02 21.86
CA LYS A 20 -4.65 0.69 20.60
C LYS A 20 -3.76 -0.19 19.73
N SER A 21 -4.36 -0.89 18.79
CA SER A 21 -3.62 -1.70 17.84
C SER A 21 -2.91 -0.73 16.91
N ASP A 22 -1.58 -0.75 16.91
CA ASP A 22 -0.80 -0.04 15.91
C ASP A 22 -1.10 -0.71 14.56
N ILE A 23 -1.61 0.07 13.62
CA ILE A 23 -1.96 -0.40 12.28
C ILE A 23 -0.70 -0.28 11.43
N ASP A 24 -0.14 -1.42 11.01
CA ASP A 24 1.08 -1.43 10.19
C ASP A 24 0.82 -1.00 8.74
N TYR A 25 -0.32 -1.41 8.17
CA TYR A 25 -0.66 -1.18 6.76
C TYR A 25 -2.16 -0.98 6.56
N ILE A 26 -2.51 -0.13 5.60
CA ILE A 26 -3.85 -0.07 5.02
C ILE A 26 -3.82 -0.86 3.71
N VAL A 27 -4.79 -1.75 3.50
CA VAL A 27 -4.87 -2.56 2.28
C VAL A 27 -6.14 -2.21 1.51
N GLY A 28 -5.97 -1.68 0.30
CA GLY A 28 -7.04 -1.42 -0.66
C GLY A 28 -7.17 -2.56 -1.66
N LEU A 29 -8.25 -3.33 -1.57
CA LEU A 29 -8.56 -4.39 -2.54
C LEU A 29 -9.40 -3.84 -3.68
N TYR A 30 -9.02 -4.15 -4.92
CA TYR A 30 -9.82 -3.75 -6.07
C TYR A 30 -9.65 -4.71 -7.26
N GLY A 31 -10.63 -4.70 -8.17
CA GLY A 31 -10.56 -5.45 -9.42
C GLY A 31 -9.88 -4.62 -10.51
N SER A 32 -8.93 -5.21 -11.23
CA SER A 32 -8.20 -4.56 -12.32
C SER A 32 -8.65 -5.07 -13.70
N GLY A 33 -8.29 -4.34 -14.76
CA GLY A 33 -8.60 -4.69 -16.15
C GLY A 33 -9.90 -4.09 -16.67
N GLY A 34 -10.48 -3.15 -15.91
CA GLY A 34 -11.66 -2.39 -16.31
C GLY A 34 -11.30 -1.13 -17.10
N ARG A 35 -11.96 -0.04 -16.75
CA ARG A 35 -11.71 1.28 -17.33
C ARG A 35 -10.34 1.82 -16.94
N ALA A 36 -9.52 2.17 -17.93
CA ALA A 36 -8.16 2.68 -17.69
C ALA A 36 -8.12 3.93 -16.80
N ASP A 37 -9.07 4.84 -16.94
CA ASP A 37 -9.15 6.04 -16.10
C ASP A 37 -9.47 5.71 -14.63
N HIS A 38 -10.21 4.63 -14.37
CA HIS A 38 -10.43 4.14 -13.01
C HIS A 38 -9.13 3.58 -12.42
N GLU A 39 -8.34 2.83 -13.19
CA GLU A 39 -7.04 2.33 -12.74
C GLU A 39 -6.14 3.49 -12.29
N PHE A 40 -6.02 4.54 -13.12
CA PHE A 40 -5.24 5.72 -12.76
C PHE A 40 -5.84 6.52 -11.60
N GLY A 41 -7.17 6.54 -11.45
CA GLY A 41 -7.84 7.11 -10.28
C GLY A 41 -7.50 6.36 -8.99
N ILE A 42 -7.44 5.03 -9.07
CA ILE A 42 -7.03 4.16 -7.96
C ILE A 42 -5.55 4.36 -7.64
N ILE A 43 -4.66 4.40 -8.64
CA ILE A 43 -3.24 4.74 -8.42
C ILE A 43 -3.08 6.14 -7.79
N ASN A 44 -3.88 7.12 -8.20
CA ASN A 44 -3.87 8.46 -7.60
C ASN A 44 -4.24 8.46 -6.11
N SER A 45 -5.03 7.48 -5.65
CA SER A 45 -5.36 7.33 -4.23
C SER A 45 -4.12 7.12 -3.34
N LEU A 46 -3.05 6.49 -3.87
CA LEU A 46 -1.77 6.36 -3.16
C LEU A 46 -1.15 7.73 -2.84
N PHE A 47 -1.22 8.67 -3.79
CA PHE A 47 -0.69 10.02 -3.62
C PHE A 47 -1.54 10.85 -2.66
N ILE A 48 -2.87 10.70 -2.73
CA ILE A 48 -3.80 11.35 -1.79
C ILE A 48 -3.56 10.83 -0.37
N ALA A 49 -3.48 9.50 -0.20
CA ALA A 49 -3.31 8.85 1.11
C ALA A 49 -2.03 9.33 1.83
N ARG A 50 -0.94 9.56 1.10
CA ARG A 50 0.31 10.10 1.65
C ARG A 50 0.14 11.46 2.33
N GLY A 51 -0.83 12.28 1.90
CA GLY A 51 -1.16 13.55 2.54
C GLY A 51 -2.09 13.42 3.75
N LEU A 52 -2.68 12.25 3.96
CA LEU A 52 -3.70 12.00 4.99
C LEU A 52 -3.19 11.14 6.15
N THR A 53 -2.25 10.23 5.90
CA THR A 53 -1.74 9.29 6.90
C THR A 53 -0.29 8.91 6.62
N SER A 54 0.46 8.62 7.69
CA SER A 54 1.79 8.01 7.61
C SER A 54 1.77 6.49 7.52
N ILE A 55 0.59 5.87 7.65
CA ILE A 55 0.42 4.42 7.52
C ILE A 55 0.48 4.07 6.03
N PRO A 56 1.35 3.16 5.58
CA PRO A 56 1.47 2.80 4.18
C PRO A 56 0.18 2.18 3.62
N LEU A 57 -0.23 2.65 2.44
CA LEU A 57 -1.34 2.09 1.67
C LEU A 57 -0.80 1.13 0.60
N LEU A 58 -1.26 -0.12 0.65
CA LEU A 58 -1.00 -1.15 -0.36
C LEU A 58 -2.26 -1.36 -1.20
N LEU A 59 -2.15 -1.21 -2.51
CA LEU A 59 -3.21 -1.58 -3.44
C LEU A 59 -2.98 -3.00 -3.93
N VAL A 60 -3.97 -3.87 -3.79
CA VAL A 60 -3.85 -5.30 -4.11
C VAL A 60 -4.95 -5.71 -5.06
N THR A 61 -4.54 -6.41 -6.12
CA THR A 61 -5.43 -7.05 -7.10
C THR A 61 -5.25 -8.57 -7.03
N GLU A 62 -5.95 -9.31 -7.89
CA GLU A 62 -5.78 -10.76 -8.02
C GLU A 62 -4.35 -11.20 -8.38
N SER A 63 -3.55 -10.31 -8.96
CA SER A 63 -2.25 -10.65 -9.58
C SER A 63 -1.13 -9.65 -9.27
N SER A 64 -1.39 -8.57 -8.52
CA SER A 64 -0.39 -7.53 -8.28
C SER A 64 -0.57 -6.83 -6.93
N ILE A 65 0.54 -6.28 -6.43
CA ILE A 65 0.57 -5.35 -5.30
C ILE A 65 1.28 -4.08 -5.76
N SER A 66 0.67 -2.93 -5.52
CA SER A 66 1.21 -1.61 -5.87
C SER A 66 1.22 -0.69 -4.66
N PHE A 67 2.31 0.03 -4.45
CA PHE A 67 2.47 1.00 -3.36
C PHE A 67 3.44 2.10 -3.75
N LEU A 68 3.35 3.24 -3.07
CA LEU A 68 4.21 4.39 -3.32
C LEU A 68 5.51 4.26 -2.53
N LEU A 69 6.64 4.46 -3.20
CA LEU A 69 7.95 4.56 -2.54
C LEU A 69 8.21 6.01 -2.12
N ASP A 70 8.69 6.18 -0.90
CA ASP A 70 9.06 7.50 -0.40
C ASP A 70 10.44 7.93 -0.94
N GLU A 71 10.71 9.22 -0.82
CA GLU A 71 12.04 9.75 -1.14
C GLU A 71 13.07 9.22 -0.15
N GLY A 72 14.16 8.65 -0.65
CA GLY A 72 15.23 8.09 0.16
C GLY A 72 15.44 6.59 -0.07
N LEU A 73 15.96 5.92 0.96
CA LEU A 73 16.23 4.49 0.91
C LEU A 73 14.95 3.71 1.24
N ASN A 74 14.57 2.81 0.35
CA ASN A 74 13.45 1.89 0.55
C ASN A 74 14.00 0.46 0.45
N GLU A 75 13.70 -0.36 1.45
CA GLU A 75 14.08 -1.77 1.48
C GLU A 75 12.82 -2.64 1.41
N ILE A 76 12.78 -3.54 0.42
CA ILE A 76 11.64 -4.41 0.18
C ILE A 76 12.12 -5.85 0.38
N TYR A 77 11.58 -6.51 1.39
CA TYR A 77 11.92 -7.89 1.72
C TYR A 77 10.91 -8.84 1.07
N LEU A 78 11.42 -9.76 0.25
CA LEU A 78 10.62 -10.82 -0.39
C LEU A 78 10.99 -12.17 0.23
N SER A 79 10.11 -12.74 1.04
CA SER A 79 10.25 -14.11 1.53
C SER A 79 9.88 -15.08 0.40
N ASN A 80 10.85 -15.86 -0.09
CA ASN A 80 10.68 -16.87 -1.15
C ASN A 80 10.11 -16.28 -2.46
N CYS A 81 10.99 -15.78 -3.33
CA CYS A 81 10.62 -15.26 -4.66
C CYS A 81 10.60 -16.41 -5.69
N PRO A 82 9.43 -16.94 -6.10
CA PRO A 82 9.38 -17.89 -7.21
C PRO A 82 9.82 -17.24 -8.52
N THR A 83 10.37 -18.04 -9.43
CA THR A 83 11.03 -17.59 -10.68
C THR A 83 10.11 -16.84 -11.66
N ASN A 84 8.81 -16.83 -11.42
CA ASN A 84 7.79 -16.19 -12.25
C ASN A 84 7.28 -14.85 -11.69
N LEU A 85 7.87 -14.32 -10.61
CA LEU A 85 7.51 -12.99 -10.14
C LEU A 85 8.14 -11.90 -11.01
N HIS A 86 7.30 -10.95 -11.37
CA HIS A 86 7.69 -9.72 -12.05
C HIS A 86 7.43 -8.53 -11.14
N CYS A 87 8.30 -7.53 -11.20
CA CYS A 87 8.10 -6.25 -10.53
C CYS A 87 8.61 -5.12 -11.42
N GLY A 88 8.17 -3.91 -11.14
CA GLY A 88 8.53 -2.72 -11.91
C GLY A 88 8.54 -1.48 -11.04
N LEU A 89 9.32 -0.49 -11.46
CA LEU A 89 9.33 0.85 -10.91
C LEU A 89 8.74 1.79 -11.96
N ILE A 90 7.61 2.42 -11.64
CA ILE A 90 6.85 3.24 -12.60
C ILE A 90 6.84 4.70 -12.10
N PRO A 91 7.47 5.64 -12.83
CA PRO A 91 7.51 7.04 -12.44
C PRO A 91 6.19 7.75 -12.82
N ILE A 92 5.21 7.69 -11.91
CA ILE A 92 3.93 8.39 -12.08
C ILE A 92 4.03 9.81 -11.49
N GLY A 93 3.50 10.79 -12.22
CA GLY A 93 3.38 12.19 -11.79
C GLY A 93 4.61 13.06 -12.07
N ARG A 94 5.84 12.55 -11.87
CA ARG A 94 7.07 13.29 -12.20
C ARG A 94 8.26 12.37 -12.52
N PRO A 95 9.27 12.85 -13.27
CA PRO A 95 10.54 12.14 -13.43
C PRO A 95 11.25 11.94 -12.09
N VAL A 96 11.97 10.84 -11.96
CA VAL A 96 12.72 10.49 -10.75
C VAL A 96 14.13 10.01 -11.07
N ARG A 97 15.05 10.20 -10.12
CA ARG A 97 16.38 9.58 -10.13
C ARG A 97 16.35 8.41 -9.18
N VAL A 98 16.62 7.22 -9.68
CA VAL A 98 16.55 5.99 -8.88
C VAL A 98 17.85 5.23 -9.01
N THR A 99 18.28 4.60 -7.92
CA THR A 99 19.26 3.53 -7.92
C THR A 99 18.61 2.32 -7.27
N SER A 100 18.77 1.14 -7.85
CA SER A 100 18.21 -0.09 -7.28
C SER A 100 19.27 -1.19 -7.17
N LYS A 101 19.03 -2.12 -6.24
CA LYS A 101 19.80 -3.34 -6.06
C LYS A 101 18.81 -4.50 -5.83
N GLY A 102 19.19 -5.71 -6.26
CA GLY A 102 18.38 -6.91 -6.10
C GLY A 102 17.33 -7.17 -7.20
N LEU A 103 17.11 -6.24 -8.13
CA LEU A 103 16.28 -6.46 -9.31
C LEU A 103 17.08 -7.19 -10.40
N ARG A 104 16.38 -7.95 -11.26
CA ARG A 104 16.98 -8.55 -12.47
C ARG A 104 17.60 -7.47 -13.37
N TRP A 105 16.94 -6.31 -13.44
CA TRP A 105 17.43 -5.14 -14.13
C TRP A 105 17.57 -3.99 -13.13
N ASN A 106 18.74 -3.93 -12.49
CA ASN A 106 19.06 -2.83 -11.58
C ASN A 106 19.26 -1.53 -12.37
N LEU A 107 18.76 -0.44 -11.80
CA LEU A 107 19.00 0.90 -12.30
C LEU A 107 20.26 1.42 -11.61
N GLY A 108 21.32 1.68 -12.39
CA GLY A 108 22.35 2.65 -11.99
C GLY A 108 21.74 4.05 -11.98
N LEU A 109 22.48 5.08 -11.56
CA LEU A 109 21.99 6.47 -11.44
C LEU A 109 21.40 7.00 -12.78
N LEU A 110 20.16 6.63 -13.08
CA LEU A 110 19.47 6.82 -14.34
C LEU A 110 18.24 7.70 -14.07
N LEU A 111 18.07 8.73 -14.87
CA LEU A 111 16.82 9.49 -14.90
C LEU A 111 15.75 8.61 -15.55
N ILE A 112 14.75 8.19 -14.78
CA ILE A 112 13.57 7.55 -15.36
C ILE A 112 12.65 8.68 -15.84
N VAL A 113 12.75 8.97 -17.13
CA VAL A 113 11.86 9.88 -17.84
C VAL A 113 10.87 9.05 -18.62
N ASN A 114 9.57 9.40 -18.56
CA ASN A 114 8.60 8.96 -19.55
C ASN A 114 9.00 9.59 -20.89
N ASN A 115 9.94 8.98 -21.61
CA ASN A 115 10.46 9.50 -22.86
C ASN A 115 9.50 9.16 -24.01
N ILE A 116 8.34 9.81 -24.04
CA ILE A 116 7.44 9.81 -25.20
C ILE A 116 8.00 10.70 -26.33
N ALA A 117 9.13 11.39 -26.10
CA ALA A 117 9.73 12.31 -27.06
C ALA A 117 10.60 11.63 -28.16
N ASN A 118 10.79 10.31 -28.15
CA ASN A 118 11.61 9.60 -29.15
C ASN A 118 10.86 8.64 -30.09
N LEU A 119 9.54 8.76 -30.22
CA LEU A 119 8.84 8.26 -31.42
C LEU A 119 8.78 9.35 -32.50
N ARG A 120 9.94 9.63 -33.09
CA ARG A 120 10.07 10.29 -34.41
C ARG A 120 11.03 9.47 -35.28
N ARG A 121 10.51 8.39 -35.86
CA ARG A 121 10.38 8.14 -37.30
C ARG A 121 9.78 6.77 -37.52
#